data_AF-A0A1B6J053-F1
#
_entry.id   AF-A0A1B6J053-F1
#
_cell.length_a   1.000
_cell.length_b   1.000
_cell.length_c   1.000
_cell.angle_alpha   90.00
_cell.angle_beta   90.00
_cell.angle_gamma   90.00
#
_symmetry.space_group_name_H-M   'P 1'
#
loop_
_entity.id
_entity.type
_entity.pdbx_description
1 polymer ?
#
loop_
_entity_poly.entity_id
_entity_poly.type
_entity_poly.pdbx_seq_one_letter_code
_entity_poly.pdbx_strand_id
1 'polypeptide(L)'
;IIVPIFEKGNKQKCKNYRGITLLCHTQKIYEKILLQKIRPVLEETGREEQCGFRKGRSTVDAIFVMRQVLEKRWEYGKDTMVAFIDLQKAYDKVLRERIWES
;
A
#
# COMPACT_ATOMS: atom_id res chain seq x y z
N ILE A 1 -7.25 17.08 -13.02
CA ILE A 1 -6.98 16.52 -14.38
C ILE A 1 -6.61 15.06 -14.20
N ILE A 2 -7.12 14.12 -15.01
CA ILE A 2 -6.69 12.71 -14.97
C ILE A 2 -5.70 12.48 -16.11
N VAL A 3 -4.51 11.97 -15.77
CA VAL A 3 -3.47 11.63 -16.74
C VAL A 3 -3.31 10.11 -16.77
N PRO A 4 -3.53 9.44 -17.92
CA PRO A 4 -3.31 8.01 -18.04
C PRO A 4 -1.81 7.70 -18.12
N ILE A 5 -1.32 6.85 -17.22
CA ILE A 5 0.05 6.32 -17.25
C ILE A 5 0.01 4.86 -17.70
N PHE A 6 0.75 4.55 -18.75
CA PHE A 6 0.90 3.18 -19.23
C PHE A 6 1.71 2.35 -18.22
N GLU A 7 1.17 1.19 -17.83
CA GLU A 7 1.85 0.27 -16.90
C GLU A 7 2.62 -0.82 -17.64
N LYS A 8 1.92 -1.75 -18.31
CA LYS A 8 2.52 -2.91 -18.98
C LYS A 8 1.60 -3.54 -20.03
N GLY A 9 2.18 -4.29 -20.98
CA GLY A 9 1.44 -5.06 -21.99
C GLY A 9 1.16 -4.29 -23.29
N ASN A 10 0.02 -4.54 -23.93
CA ASN A 10 -0.34 -3.89 -25.19
C ASN A 10 -0.88 -2.46 -24.97
N LYS A 11 -0.25 -1.46 -25.59
CA LYS A 11 -0.65 -0.03 -25.53
C LYS A 11 -2.03 0.27 -26.14
N GLN A 12 -2.58 -0.61 -26.95
CA GLN A 12 -3.93 -0.42 -27.52
C GLN A 12 -5.05 -0.79 -26.54
N LYS A 13 -4.74 -1.45 -25.41
CA LYS A 13 -5.75 -1.84 -24.43
C LYS A 13 -5.83 -0.81 -23.29
N CYS A 14 -6.96 -0.12 -23.16
CA CYS A 14 -7.17 0.91 -22.13
C CYS A 14 -6.95 0.41 -20.70
N LYS A 15 -7.23 -0.88 -20.41
CA LYS A 15 -7.00 -1.49 -19.10
C LYS A 15 -5.53 -1.51 -18.64
N ASN A 16 -4.59 -1.31 -19.55
CA ASN A 16 -3.16 -1.28 -19.26
C ASN A 16 -2.66 0.12 -18.87
N TYR A 17 -3.59 1.08 -18.74
CA TYR A 17 -3.32 2.41 -18.26
C TYR A 17 -3.92 2.60 -16.87
N ARG A 18 -3.14 3.21 -15.98
CA ARG A 18 -3.57 3.70 -14.68
C ARG A 18 -3.82 5.19 -14.75
N GLY A 19 -5.04 5.62 -14.47
CA GLY A 19 -5.36 7.04 -14.36
C GLY A 19 -4.77 7.62 -13.07
N ILE A 20 -3.97 8.67 -13.18
CA ILE A 20 -3.51 9.45 -12.03
C ILE A 20 -4.25 10.79 -12.02
N THR A 21 -4.91 11.08 -10.91
CA THR A 21 -5.50 12.40 -10.68
C THR A 21 -4.41 13.39 -10.27
N LEU A 22 -4.15 14.38 -11.13
CA LEU A 22 -3.35 15.53 -10.80
C LEU A 22 -4.20 16.55 -10.05
N LEU A 23 -3.87 16.73 -8.78
CA LEU A 23 -4.44 17.71 -7.88
C LEU A 23 -3.81 19.08 -8.08
N CYS A 24 -4.58 20.14 -7.83
CA CYS A 24 -4.05 21.49 -7.86
C CYS A 24 -3.09 21.73 -6.68
N HIS A 25 -2.28 22.80 -6.77
CA HIS A 25 -1.28 23.13 -5.74
C HIS A 25 -1.91 23.25 -4.35
N THR A 26 -3.05 23.94 -4.25
CA THR A 26 -3.78 24.13 -2.98
C THR A 26 -4.21 22.81 -2.36
N GLN A 27 -4.72 21.87 -3.17
CA GLN A 27 -5.12 20.54 -2.69
C GLN A 27 -3.93 19.72 -2.18
N LYS A 28 -2.79 19.75 -2.89
CA LYS A 28 -1.57 19.04 -2.43
C LYS A 28 -1.06 19.58 -1.09
N ILE A 29 -1.12 20.89 -0.90
CA ILE A 29 -0.75 21.53 0.38
C ILE A 29 -1.70 21.04 1.48
N TYR A 30 -3.01 21.07 1.22
CA TYR A 30 -4.02 20.61 2.16
C TYR A 30 -3.83 19.14 2.55
N GLU A 31 -3.64 18.24 1.58
CA GLU A 31 -3.37 16.82 1.83
C GLU A 31 -2.12 16.58 2.66
N LYS A 32 -1.06 17.37 2.43
CA LYS A 32 0.18 17.26 3.21
C LYS A 32 -0.04 17.67 4.68
N ILE A 33 -0.80 18.74 4.91
CA ILE A 33 -1.17 19.18 6.26
C ILE A 33 -2.04 18.12 6.94
N LEU A 34 -3.03 17.58 6.23
CA LEU A 34 -3.90 16.53 6.75
C LEU A 34 -3.10 15.26 7.11
N LEU A 35 -2.21 14.82 6.23
CA LEU A 35 -1.33 13.68 6.46
C LEU A 35 -0.43 13.88 7.68
N GLN A 36 0.11 15.08 7.88
CA GLN A 36 0.92 15.40 9.07
C GLN A 36 0.12 15.27 10.37
N LYS A 37 -1.17 15.60 10.35
CA LYS A 37 -2.06 15.47 11.52
C LYS A 37 -2.48 14.03 11.79
N ILE A 38 -2.74 13.24 10.74
CA ILE A 38 -3.21 11.85 10.87
C ILE A 38 -2.06 10.88 11.17
N ARG A 39 -0.86 11.16 10.68
CA ARG A 39 0.29 10.24 10.78
C ARG A 39 0.62 9.78 12.21
N PRO A 40 0.65 10.64 13.25
CA PRO A 40 0.93 10.19 14.61
C PRO A 40 -0.04 9.11 15.09
N VAL A 41 -1.35 9.29 14.83
CA VAL A 41 -2.39 8.32 15.19
C VAL A 41 -2.19 7.01 14.43
N LEU A 42 -1.85 7.06 13.15
CA LEU A 42 -1.58 5.86 12.36
C LEU A 42 -0.32 5.11 12.80
N GLU A 43 0.70 5.81 13.29
CA GLU A 43 1.90 5.14 13.81
C GLU A 43 1.65 4.49 15.18
N GLU A 44 0.74 5.03 15.98
CA GLU A 44 0.33 4.48 17.28
C GLU A 44 -0.64 3.29 17.13
N THR A 45 -1.63 3.42 16.24
CA THR A 45 -2.70 2.41 16.05
C THR A 45 -2.40 1.39 14.96
N GLY A 46 -1.41 1.65 14.11
CA GLY A 46 -1.06 0.81 12.98
C GLY A 46 -0.48 -0.53 13.41
N ARG A 47 -0.73 -1.56 12.61
CA ARG A 47 -0.14 -2.88 12.82
C ARG A 47 1.37 -2.85 12.60
N GLU A 48 2.11 -3.55 13.45
CA GLU A 48 3.58 -3.60 13.40
C GLU A 48 4.09 -4.30 12.13
N GLU A 49 3.34 -5.28 11.62
CA GLU A 49 3.67 -6.02 10.40
C GLU A 49 3.52 -5.16 9.12
N GLN A 50 2.76 -4.06 9.20
CA GLN A 50 2.60 -3.15 8.07
C GLN A 50 3.91 -2.38 7.83
N CYS A 51 4.54 -2.62 6.69
CA CYS A 51 5.77 -1.91 6.30
C CYS A 51 5.53 -0.79 5.29
N GLY A 52 4.47 -0.90 4.48
CA GLY A 52 4.17 0.07 3.41
C GLY A 52 3.69 1.42 3.94
N PHE A 53 4.19 2.50 3.34
CA PHE A 53 3.80 3.90 3.62
C PHE A 53 4.06 4.41 5.04
N ARG A 54 4.84 3.69 5.86
CA ARG A 54 5.23 4.10 7.21
C ARG A 54 6.60 4.73 7.25
N LYS A 55 6.83 5.61 8.23
CA LYS A 55 8.15 6.25 8.40
C LYS A 55 9.14 5.24 8.99
N GLY A 56 10.34 5.15 8.40
CA GLY A 56 11.41 4.28 8.93
C GLY A 56 11.20 2.79 8.65
N ARG A 57 10.24 2.43 7.78
CA ARG A 57 10.03 1.06 7.29
C ARG A 57 10.24 1.01 5.79
N SER A 58 10.70 -0.13 5.31
CA SER A 58 11.02 -0.37 3.90
C SER A 58 10.59 -1.77 3.47
N THR A 59 10.62 -2.01 2.15
CA THR A 59 10.40 -3.35 1.59
C THR A 59 11.45 -4.36 2.06
N VAL A 60 12.66 -3.88 2.40
CA VAL A 60 13.74 -4.74 2.92
C VAL A 60 13.35 -5.33 4.26
N ASP A 61 12.73 -4.55 5.14
CA ASP A 61 12.26 -5.01 6.45
C ASP A 61 11.18 -6.09 6.29
N ALA A 62 10.23 -5.89 5.36
CA ALA A 62 9.19 -6.88 5.07
C ALA A 62 9.76 -8.21 4.55
N ILE A 63 10.74 -8.14 3.64
CA ILE A 63 11.42 -9.33 3.10
C ILE A 63 12.23 -10.03 4.18
N PHE A 64 12.91 -9.27 5.03
CA PHE A 64 13.69 -9.81 6.14
C PHE A 64 12.81 -10.59 7.11
N VAL A 65 11.70 -10.00 7.56
CA VAL A 65 10.73 -10.68 8.45
C VAL A 65 10.18 -11.94 7.79
N MET A 66 9.76 -11.88 6.52
CA MET A 66 9.26 -13.05 5.80
C MET A 66 10.31 -14.18 5.75
N ARG A 67 11.58 -13.85 5.43
CA ARG A 67 12.68 -14.83 5.41
C ARG A 67 12.89 -15.47 6.78
N GLN A 68 12.96 -14.67 7.84
CA GLN A 68 13.14 -15.19 9.20
C GLN A 68 12.03 -16.17 9.61
N VAL A 69 10.77 -15.85 9.26
CA VAL A 69 9.64 -16.77 9.53
C VAL A 69 9.77 -18.08 8.74
N LEU A 70 10.16 -18.01 7.47
CA LEU A 70 10.34 -19.19 6.62
C LEU A 70 11.50 -20.07 7.09
N GLU A 71 12.64 -19.47 7.40
CA GLU A 71 13.83 -20.16 7.93
C GLU A 71 13.51 -20.88 9.24
N LYS A 72 12.82 -20.20 10.17
CA LYS A 72 12.40 -20.80 11.44
C LYS A 72 11.46 -21.99 11.23
N ARG A 73 10.49 -21.88 10.32
CA ARG A 73 9.58 -23.01 10.03
C ARG A 73 10.30 -24.19 9.39
N TRP A 74 11.25 -23.91 8.51
CA TRP A 74 12.11 -24.93 7.92
C TRP A 74 12.93 -25.67 8.97
N GLU A 75 13.55 -24.95 9.91
CA GLU A 75 14.33 -25.51 11.01
C GLU A 75 13.54 -26.53 11.84
N TYR A 76 12.26 -26.25 12.11
CA TYR A 76 11.37 -27.16 12.84
C TYR A 76 10.67 -28.20 11.96
N GLY A 77 11.04 -28.32 10.68
CA GLY A 77 10.43 -29.29 9.76
C GLY A 77 8.92 -29.09 9.54
N LYS A 78 8.43 -27.84 9.63
CA LYS A 78 7.00 -27.54 9.49
C LYS A 78 6.63 -27.26 8.04
N ASP A 79 5.65 -27.99 7.53
CA ASP A 79 5.02 -27.68 6.25
C ASP A 79 4.49 -26.23 6.24
N THR A 80 4.85 -25.50 5.19
CA THR A 80 4.61 -24.06 5.09
C THR A 80 4.11 -23.70 3.70
N MET A 81 3.01 -22.97 3.64
CA MET A 81 2.47 -22.39 2.42
C MET A 81 2.48 -20.86 2.55
N VAL A 82 2.82 -20.17 1.46
CA VAL A 82 2.81 -18.70 1.39
C VAL A 82 1.80 -18.27 0.34
N ALA A 83 0.87 -17.41 0.73
CA ALA A 83 -0.13 -16.83 -0.15
C ALA A 83 0.21 -15.36 -0.44
N PHE A 84 0.36 -15.01 -1.73
CA PHE A 84 0.53 -13.64 -2.18
C PHE A 84 -0.82 -13.10 -2.63
N ILE A 85 -1.36 -12.14 -1.87
CA ILE A 85 -2.67 -11.54 -2.12
C ILE A 85 -2.46 -10.10 -2.57
N ASP A 86 -3.04 -9.73 -3.71
CA ASP A 86 -3.01 -8.38 -4.24
C ASP A 86 -4.43 -7.87 -4.52
N LEU A 87 -4.66 -6.58 -4.23
CA LEU A 87 -5.97 -5.96 -4.37
C LEU A 87 -6.10 -5.26 -5.72
N GLN A 88 -7.03 -5.70 -6.55
CA GLN A 88 -7.30 -5.06 -7.83
C GLN A 88 -7.95 -3.68 -7.63
N LYS A 89 -7.25 -2.62 -8.08
CA LYS A 89 -7.71 -1.21 -7.98
C LYS A 89 -8.03 -0.79 -6.55
N ALA A 90 -7.09 -1.04 -5.63
CA ALA A 90 -7.26 -0.78 -4.19
C ALA A 90 -7.81 0.61 -3.86
N TYR A 91 -7.31 1.67 -4.51
CA TYR A 91 -7.76 3.05 -4.24
C TYR A 91 -9.14 3.39 -4.81
N ASP A 92 -9.57 2.73 -5.88
CA ASP A 92 -10.86 2.99 -6.52
C ASP A 92 -12.01 2.24 -5.83
N LYS A 93 -11.70 1.10 -5.19
CA LYS A 93 -12.69 0.19 -4.58
C LYS A 93 -12.88 0.41 -3.08
N VAL A 94 -12.29 1.46 -2.49
CA VAL A 94 -12.47 1.76 -1.06
C VAL A 94 -13.91 2.19 -0.77
N LEU A 95 -14.55 1.54 0.20
CA LEU A 95 -15.85 1.95 0.71
C LEU A 95 -15.70 3.23 1.53
N ARG A 96 -16.09 4.37 0.95
CA ARG A 96 -15.88 5.70 1.55
C ARG A 96 -16.60 5.90 2.87
N GLU A 97 -17.79 5.30 3.03
CA GLU A 97 -18.58 5.37 4.27
C GLU A 97 -17.80 4.78 5.45
N ARG A 98 -17.08 3.66 5.23
CA ARG A 98 -16.30 2.99 6.27
C ARG A 98 -15.10 3.81 6.76
N ILE A 99 -14.55 4.71 5.94
CA ILE A 99 -13.41 5.56 6.34
C ILE A 99 -13.80 6.49 7.49
N TRP A 100 -15.06 6.96 7.51
CA TRP A 100 -15.53 7.90 8.53
C TRP A 100 -15.98 7.23 9.83
N GLU A 101 -16.17 5.91 9.81
CA GLU A 101 -16.52 5.09 10.98
C GLU A 101 -15.29 4.56 11.74
N SER A 102 -14.09 4.75 11.17
CA SER A 102 -12.83 4.20 11.67
C SER A 102 -12.15 5.06 12.73
#